data_AF-A0A6I5C6R1-F1
#
_entry.id   AF-A0A6I5C6R1-F1
#
_cell.length_a   1.000
_cell.length_b   1.000
_cell.length_c   1.000
_cell.angle_alpha   90.00
_cell.angle_beta   90.00
_cell.angle_gamma   90.00
#
_symmetry.space_group_name_H-M   'P 1'
#
loop_
_entity.id
_entity.type
_entity.pdbx_description
1 polymer ?
#
loop_
_entity_poly.entity_id
_entity_poly.type
_entity_poly.pdbx_seq_one_letter_code
_entity_poly.pdbx_strand_id
1 'polypeptide(L)'
;MQPPLDTDKLLAARLHAVKARPYLATALFALHVVEDRAVPTMAVDAYWRCYVSPAFVALMPVEELAGVWVHEVSHLLRDHHGRGERHAREHEEYGPGERLRRNIAADFEI
;
A
#
# COMPACT_ATOMS: atom_id res chain seq x y z
N MET A 1 5.56 21.21 12.55
CA MET A 1 5.00 21.26 11.19
C MET A 1 5.41 19.96 10.51
N GLN A 2 4.48 19.20 9.93
CA GLN A 2 4.86 17.96 9.22
C GLN A 2 5.65 18.30 7.95
N PRO A 3 6.62 17.46 7.53
CA PRO A 3 7.38 17.70 6.31
C PRO A 3 6.47 17.65 5.06
N PRO A 4 6.86 18.33 3.97
CA PRO A 4 6.30 18.05 2.65
C PRO A 4 6.68 16.63 2.20
N LEU A 5 5.93 16.08 1.24
CA LEU A 5 6.25 14.77 0.68
C LEU A 5 7.55 14.83 -0.13
N ASP A 6 8.58 14.09 0.32
CA ASP A 6 9.81 13.88 -0.44
C ASP A 6 9.54 12.92 -1.61
N THR A 7 9.16 13.49 -2.74
CA THR A 7 8.78 12.74 -3.94
C THR A 7 9.97 12.04 -4.58
N ASP A 8 11.16 12.65 -4.56
CA ASP A 8 12.37 12.06 -5.14
C ASP A 8 12.75 10.79 -4.38
N LYS A 9 12.75 10.83 -3.04
CA LYS A 9 12.98 9.65 -2.20
C LYS A 9 11.94 8.56 -2.45
N LEU A 10 10.66 8.94 -2.52
CA LEU A 10 9.57 8.00 -2.77
C LEU A 10 9.70 7.29 -4.13
N LEU A 11 10.07 8.04 -5.18
CA LEU A 11 10.27 7.50 -6.52
C LEU A 11 11.57 6.70 -6.64
N ALA A 12 12.63 7.08 -5.93
CA ALA A 12 13.84 6.28 -5.80
C ALA A 12 13.55 4.92 -5.17
N ALA A 13 12.73 4.86 -4.12
CA ALA A 13 12.27 3.62 -3.50
C ALA A 13 11.42 2.77 -4.46
N ARG A 14 10.53 3.40 -5.24
CA ARG A 14 9.75 2.70 -6.29
C ARG A 14 10.68 2.07 -7.34
N LEU A 15 11.68 2.81 -7.82
CA LEU A 15 12.66 2.28 -8.77
C LEU A 15 13.50 1.17 -8.15
N HIS A 16 13.86 1.27 -6.88
CA HIS A 16 14.56 0.21 -6.16
C HIS A 16 13.71 -1.07 -6.11
N ALA A 17 12.42 -0.96 -5.78
CA ALA A 17 11.48 -2.09 -5.77
C ALA A 17 11.42 -2.76 -7.16
N VAL A 18 11.37 -1.97 -8.23
CA VAL A 18 11.39 -2.48 -9.62
C VAL A 18 12.68 -3.21 -9.93
N LYS A 19 13.84 -2.68 -9.56
CA LYS A 19 15.13 -3.34 -9.77
C LYS A 19 15.22 -4.68 -9.04
N ALA A 20 14.69 -4.74 -7.81
CA ALA A 20 14.70 -5.94 -6.99
C ALA A 20 13.66 -7.00 -7.44
N ARG A 21 12.53 -6.55 -8.02
CA ARG A 21 11.42 -7.39 -8.47
C ARG A 21 10.90 -6.93 -9.84
N PRO A 22 11.65 -7.13 -10.93
CA PRO A 22 11.31 -6.57 -12.24
C PRO A 22 9.95 -7.02 -12.80
N TYR A 23 9.51 -8.22 -12.43
CA TYR A 23 8.20 -8.75 -12.83
C TYR A 23 7.00 -7.98 -12.22
N LEU A 24 7.23 -7.15 -11.20
CA LEU A 24 6.21 -6.26 -10.62
C LEU A 24 6.20 -4.87 -11.26
N ALA A 25 7.09 -4.57 -12.21
CA ALA A 25 7.31 -3.22 -12.73
C ALA A 25 6.03 -2.54 -13.22
N THR A 26 5.27 -3.22 -14.08
CA THR A 26 4.01 -2.70 -14.63
C THR A 26 3.03 -2.33 -13.52
N ALA A 27 2.89 -3.17 -12.50
CA ALA A 27 1.97 -2.93 -11.39
C ALA A 27 2.45 -1.78 -10.48
N LEU A 28 3.75 -1.75 -10.15
CA LEU A 28 4.36 -0.70 -9.34
C LEU A 28 4.24 0.69 -9.98
N PHE A 29 4.33 0.77 -11.31
CA PHE A 29 4.15 2.01 -12.05
C PHE A 29 2.69 2.36 -12.35
N ALA A 30 1.76 1.40 -12.24
CA ALA A 30 0.33 1.67 -12.35
C ALA A 30 -0.25 2.38 -11.10
N LEU A 31 0.42 2.27 -9.94
CA LEU A 31 0.00 2.93 -8.70
C LEU A 31 0.08 4.46 -8.77
N HIS A 32 -1.05 5.10 -8.49
CA HIS A 32 -1.15 6.55 -8.41
C HIS A 32 -0.87 7.07 -6.99
N VAL A 33 0.16 7.89 -6.80
CA VAL A 33 0.49 8.47 -5.50
C VAL A 33 -0.51 9.54 -5.11
N VAL A 34 -1.06 9.44 -3.90
CA VAL A 34 -1.90 10.47 -3.28
C VAL A 34 -1.24 10.84 -1.94
N GLU A 35 -0.80 12.08 -1.78
CA GLU A 35 -0.35 12.55 -0.47
C GLU A 35 -1.54 12.52 0.51
N ASP A 36 -1.39 11.83 1.64
CA ASP A 36 -2.41 11.76 2.67
C ASP A 36 -1.77 11.72 4.06
N ARG A 37 -2.11 12.73 4.87
CA ARG A 37 -1.57 12.89 6.23
C ARG A 37 -2.38 12.13 7.27
N ALA A 38 -3.53 11.56 6.90
CA ALA A 38 -4.39 10.79 7.78
C ALA A 38 -3.97 9.31 7.86
N VAL A 39 -3.29 8.79 6.84
CA VAL A 39 -2.72 7.43 6.90
C VAL A 39 -1.43 7.44 7.74
N PRO A 40 -1.18 6.40 8.56
CA PRO A 40 0.01 6.35 9.40
C PRO A 40 1.28 6.01 8.61
N THR A 41 1.14 5.31 7.48
CA THR A 41 2.24 4.76 6.67
C THR A 41 1.98 4.99 5.17
N MET A 42 1.84 3.92 4.39
CA MET A 42 1.30 3.89 3.04
C MET A 42 0.09 2.94 3.05
N ALA A 43 -0.87 3.16 2.16
CA ALA A 43 -2.03 2.28 2.01
C ALA A 43 -2.54 2.34 0.58
N VAL A 44 -3.15 1.26 0.10
CA VAL A 44 -3.83 1.23 -1.22
C VAL A 44 -5.32 1.01 -1.13
N ASP A 45 -6.03 1.40 -2.19
CA ASP A 45 -7.43 1.05 -2.39
C ASP A 45 -7.68 0.30 -3.70
N ALA A 46 -8.91 -0.19 -3.87
CA ALA A 46 -9.33 -0.90 -5.08
C ALA A 46 -9.22 -0.09 -6.39
N TYR A 47 -8.94 1.22 -6.34
CA TYR A 47 -8.79 2.10 -7.50
C TYR A 47 -7.31 2.36 -7.85
N TRP A 48 -6.38 1.57 -7.31
CA TRP A 48 -4.93 1.70 -7.57
C TRP A 48 -4.33 3.02 -7.10
N ARG A 49 -4.99 3.67 -6.13
CA ARG A 49 -4.42 4.83 -5.43
C ARG A 49 -3.57 4.33 -4.28
N CYS A 50 -2.36 4.84 -4.16
CA CYS A 50 -1.46 4.61 -3.05
C CYS A 50 -1.39 5.92 -2.24
N TYR A 51 -2.04 5.91 -1.08
CA TYR A 51 -2.04 6.97 -0.09
C TYR A 51 -0.71 6.95 0.66
N VAL A 52 -0.04 8.09 0.77
CA VAL A 52 1.33 8.17 1.30
C VAL A 52 1.44 9.25 2.36
N SER A 53 1.89 8.87 3.56
CA SER A 53 2.20 9.79 4.65
C SER A 53 3.58 10.44 4.46
N PRO A 54 3.67 11.78 4.35
CA PRO A 54 4.96 12.47 4.24
C PRO A 54 5.89 12.23 5.44
N ALA A 55 5.30 12.12 6.65
CA ALA A 55 6.06 11.86 7.86
C ALA A 55 6.68 10.46 7.84
N PHE A 56 5.93 9.46 7.37
CA PHE A 56 6.45 8.11 7.20
C PHE A 56 7.59 8.06 6.17
N VAL A 57 7.41 8.68 5.00
CA VAL A 57 8.46 8.75 3.97
C VAL A 57 9.73 9.44 4.50
N ALA A 58 9.60 10.49 5.31
CA ALA A 58 10.75 11.16 5.91
C ALA A 58 11.56 10.22 6.84
N LEU A 59 10.88 9.37 7.62
CA LEU A 59 11.49 8.50 8.63
C LEU A 59 12.14 7.24 8.06
N MET A 60 11.61 6.70 6.96
CA MET A 60 11.99 5.38 6.46
C MET A 60 13.20 5.42 5.50
N PRO A 61 14.15 4.47 5.58
CA PRO A 61 15.17 4.28 4.54
C PRO A 61 14.57 3.94 3.17
N VAL A 62 15.33 4.17 2.09
CA VAL A 62 14.85 3.92 0.71
C VAL A 62 14.55 2.44 0.48
N GLU A 63 15.37 1.55 1.03
CA GLU A 63 15.24 0.10 0.92
C GLU A 63 14.00 -0.41 1.64
N GLU A 64 13.69 0.15 2.81
CA GLU A 64 12.49 -0.19 3.56
C GLU A 64 11.23 0.35 2.87
N LEU A 65 11.26 1.58 2.32
CA LEU A 65 10.18 2.11 1.47
C LEU A 65 9.95 1.27 0.21
N ALA A 66 11.02 0.69 -0.37
CA ALA A 66 10.89 -0.21 -1.50
C ALA A 66 10.15 -1.50 -1.09
N GLY A 67 10.40 -2.01 0.12
CA GLY A 67 9.63 -3.10 0.71
C GLY A 67 8.14 -2.74 0.83
N VAL A 68 7.83 -1.54 1.32
CA VAL A 68 6.45 -1.06 1.43
C VAL A 68 5.78 -0.95 0.05
N TRP A 69 6.47 -0.47 -0.98
CA TRP A 69 5.95 -0.49 -2.35
C TRP A 69 5.55 -1.90 -2.82
N VAL A 70 6.38 -2.91 -2.53
CA VAL A 70 6.10 -4.32 -2.85
C VAL A 70 4.93 -4.86 -2.03
N HIS A 71 4.82 -4.47 -0.76
CA HIS A 71 3.71 -4.80 0.12
C HIS A 71 2.39 -4.25 -0.44
N GLU A 72 2.32 -2.94 -0.66
CA GLU A 72 1.13 -2.25 -1.11
C GLU A 72 0.63 -2.77 -2.48
N VAL A 73 1.53 -2.93 -3.46
CA VAL A 73 1.12 -3.47 -4.77
C VAL A 73 0.65 -4.91 -4.68
N SER A 74 1.15 -5.68 -3.70
CA SER A 74 0.75 -7.07 -3.48
C SER A 74 -0.70 -7.19 -3.03
N HIS A 75 -1.25 -6.24 -2.28
CA HIS A 75 -2.69 -6.20 -1.96
C HIS A 75 -3.58 -6.13 -3.19
N LEU A 76 -3.15 -5.36 -4.21
CA LEU A 76 -3.90 -5.17 -5.44
C LEU A 76 -3.82 -6.40 -6.34
N LEU A 77 -2.61 -6.93 -6.52
CA LEU A 77 -2.38 -8.10 -7.37
C LEU A 77 -3.05 -9.36 -6.83
N ARG A 78 -3.23 -9.47 -5.50
CA ARG A 78 -3.93 -10.58 -4.84
C ARG A 78 -5.43 -10.33 -4.64
N ASP A 79 -5.97 -9.23 -5.16
CA ASP A 79 -7.38 -8.82 -5.00
C ASP A 79 -7.83 -8.85 -3.53
N HIS A 80 -7.01 -8.36 -2.59
CA HIS A 80 -7.35 -8.40 -1.16
C HIS A 80 -8.64 -7.63 -0.86
N HIS A 81 -8.88 -6.53 -1.56
CA HIS A 81 -10.14 -5.78 -1.47
C HIS A 81 -11.34 -6.62 -1.94
N GLY A 82 -11.29 -7.17 -3.16
CA GLY A 82 -12.41 -7.94 -3.69
C GLY A 82 -12.65 -9.24 -2.92
N ARG A 83 -11.59 -9.95 -2.51
CA ARG A 83 -11.68 -11.14 -1.66
C ARG A 83 -12.27 -10.82 -0.29
N GLY A 84 -11.82 -9.73 0.34
CA GLY A 84 -12.33 -9.27 1.63
C GLY A 84 -13.81 -8.92 1.56
N GLU A 85 -14.25 -8.23 0.51
CA GLU A 85 -15.66 -7.88 0.30
C GLU A 85 -16.53 -9.11 -0.01
N ARG A 86 -16.02 -10.08 -0.77
CA ARG A 86 -16.72 -11.35 -1.00
C ARG A 86 -16.92 -12.11 0.31
N HIS A 87 -15.86 -12.24 1.12
CA HIS A 87 -15.93 -12.87 2.43
C HIS A 87 -16.94 -12.17 3.36
N ALA A 88 -16.92 -10.83 3.41
CA ALA A 88 -17.88 -10.06 4.21
C ALA A 88 -19.33 -10.35 3.83
N ARG A 89 -19.61 -10.50 2.53
CA ARG A 89 -20.96 -10.81 2.02
C ARG A 89 -21.40 -12.23 2.35
N GLU A 90 -20.50 -13.20 2.20
CA GLU A 90 -20.78 -14.62 2.45
C GLU A 90 -21.04 -14.92 3.94
N HIS A 91 -20.40 -14.16 4.84
CA HIS A 91 -20.46 -14.36 6.28
C HIS A 91 -21.31 -13.31 7.03
N GLU A 92 -21.94 -12.37 6.31
CA GLU A 92 -22.68 -11.24 6.90
C GLU A 92 -21.85 -10.39 7.88
N GLU A 93 -20.54 -10.36 7.69
CA GLU A 93 -19.55 -9.71 8.56
C GLU A 93 -19.28 -8.27 8.13
N TYR A 94 -20.17 -7.38 8.55
CA TYR A 94 -20.09 -5.96 8.28
C TYR A 94 -19.62 -5.14 9.48
N GLY A 95 -18.97 -4.01 9.19
CA GLY A 95 -18.58 -3.03 10.19
C GLY A 95 -17.06 -2.83 10.30
N PRO A 96 -16.63 -1.83 11.08
CA PRO A 96 -15.23 -1.44 11.15
C PRO A 96 -14.30 -2.52 11.72
N GLY A 97 -14.79 -3.30 12.69
CA GLY A 97 -14.02 -4.37 13.33
C GLY A 97 -13.72 -5.53 12.38
N GLU A 98 -14.72 -6.01 11.65
CA GLU A 98 -14.53 -7.09 10.67
C GLU A 98 -13.69 -6.63 9.48
N ARG A 99 -13.88 -5.38 9.02
CA ARG A 99 -12.99 -4.80 8.00
C ARG A 99 -11.54 -4.77 8.47
N LEU A 100 -11.28 -4.38 9.72
CA LEU A 100 -9.94 -4.37 10.28
C LEU A 100 -9.33 -5.78 10.35
N ARG A 101 -10.09 -6.79 10.80
CA ARG A 101 -9.61 -8.18 10.83
C ARG A 101 -9.24 -8.69 9.45
N ARG A 102 -10.04 -8.40 8.42
CA ARG A 102 -9.74 -8.77 7.04
C ARG A 102 -8.50 -8.05 6.51
N ASN A 103 -8.32 -6.77 6.82
CA ASN A 103 -7.11 -6.04 6.45
C ASN A 103 -5.86 -6.65 7.11
N ILE A 104 -5.93 -6.96 8.41
CA ILE A 104 -4.83 -7.62 9.13
C ILE A 104 -4.53 -9.00 8.52
N ALA A 105 -5.56 -9.80 8.21
CA ALA A 105 -5.36 -11.10 7.58
C ALA A 105 -4.70 -10.98 6.19
N ALA A 106 -5.08 -9.95 5.42
CA ALA A 106 -4.48 -9.63 4.13
C ALA A 106 -3.01 -9.19 4.25
N ASP A 107 -2.64 -8.46 5.31
CA ASP A 107 -1.25 -8.11 5.60
C ASP A 107 -0.42 -9.35 5.92
N PHE A 108 -0.95 -10.29 6.71
CA PHE A 108 -0.27 -11.55 7.05
C PHE A 108 -0.10 -12.52 5.87
N GLU A 109 -0.81 -12.31 4.75
CA GLU A 109 -0.67 -13.10 3.53
C GLU A 109 0.56 -12.69 2.69
N ILE A 110 1.11 -11.49 2.93
CA ILE A 110 2.21 -10.88 2.17
C ILE A 110 3.53 -11.07 2.91
#